data_AF-Q7P477-F1
#
_entry.id   AF-Q7P477-F1
#
_cell.length_a   1.000
_cell.length_b   1.000
_cell.length_c   1.000
_cell.angle_alpha   90.00
_cell.angle_beta   90.00
_cell.angle_gamma   90.00
#
_symmetry.space_group_name_H-M   'P 1'
#
loop_
_entity.id
_entity.type
_entity.pdbx_description
1 polymer ?
#
loop_
_entity_poly.entity_id
_entity_poly.type
_entity_poly.pdbx_seq_one_letter_code
_entity_poly.pdbx_strand_id
1 'polypeptide(L)' 'MLGKVITEQGQVVNNDDIMVVHLHLKEGETIAPHNHPGRRIFFTVVEGEVEVYLNEEETYPCTLKKFWI' A
#
# COMPACT_ATOMS: atom_id res chain seq x y z
N MET A 1 7.60 -5.97 -23.83
CA MET A 1 7.92 -5.09 -22.69
C MET A 1 7.64 -5.88 -21.43
N LEU A 2 8.62 -6.07 -20.53
CA LEU A 2 8.52 -6.96 -19.36
C LEU A 2 7.89 -6.29 -18.12
N GLY A 3 7.65 -4.99 -18.18
CA GLY A 3 7.00 -4.23 -17.11
C GLY A 3 7.10 -2.72 -17.33
N LYS A 4 6.42 -1.97 -16.48
CA LYS A 4 6.52 -0.51 -16.39
C LYS A 4 7.15 -0.16 -15.04
N VAL A 5 8.22 0.63 -15.06
CA VAL A 5 8.77 1.24 -13.84
C VAL A 5 7.86 2.43 -13.48
N ILE A 6 7.41 2.47 -12.23
CA ILE A 6 6.60 3.57 -11.69
C ILE A 6 7.45 4.30 -10.66
N THR A 7 7.69 5.58 -10.89
CA THR A 7 8.43 6.45 -9.96
C THR A 7 7.56 7.56 -9.40
N GLU A 8 6.41 7.79 -10.02
CA GLU A 8 5.42 8.78 -9.61
C GLU A 8 4.71 8.34 -8.32
N GLN A 9 4.28 9.31 -7.52
CA GLN A 9 3.53 9.11 -6.29
C GLN A 9 2.03 9.35 -6.52
N GLY A 10 1.21 8.81 -5.62
CA GLY A 10 -0.26 8.91 -5.69
C GLY A 10 -0.88 7.81 -6.54
N GLN A 11 -2.04 8.08 -7.15
CA GLN A 11 -2.74 7.09 -7.97
C GLN A 11 -2.06 6.97 -9.34
N VAL A 12 -1.32 5.88 -9.53
CA VAL A 12 -0.43 5.65 -10.69
C VAL A 12 -1.03 4.71 -11.74
N VAL A 13 -2.00 3.89 -11.33
CA VAL A 13 -2.84 3.06 -12.22
C VAL A 13 -4.26 3.13 -11.69
N ASN A 14 -5.23 3.32 -12.57
CA ASN A 14 -6.65 3.21 -12.25
C ASN A 14 -7.40 2.83 -13.52
N ASN A 15 -7.88 1.60 -13.56
CA ASN A 15 -8.72 1.07 -14.63
C ASN A 15 -9.77 0.13 -14.03
N ASP A 16 -10.54 -0.53 -14.90
CA ASP A 16 -11.65 -1.40 -14.47
C ASP A 16 -11.19 -2.64 -13.68
N ASP A 17 -9.92 -3.03 -13.80
CA ASP A 17 -9.36 -4.22 -13.16
C ASP A 17 -8.63 -3.91 -11.83
N ILE A 18 -7.86 -2.82 -11.78
CA ILE A 18 -6.99 -2.50 -10.65
C ILE A 18 -6.78 -1.00 -10.46
N MET A 19 -6.65 -0.63 -9.19
CA MET A 19 -6.14 0.67 -8.77
C MET A 19 -4.84 0.47 -7.99
N VAL A 20 -3.78 1.17 -8.40
CA VAL A 20 -2.49 1.17 -7.71
C VAL A 20 -2.21 2.58 -7.21
N VAL A 21 -1.93 2.69 -5.92
CA VAL A 21 -1.51 3.93 -5.28
C VAL A 21 -0.10 3.73 -4.74
N HIS A 22 0.84 4.54 -5.22
CA HIS A 22 2.21 4.54 -4.73
C HIS A 22 2.34 5.58 -3.62
N LEU A 23 2.42 5.11 -2.39
CA LEU A 23 2.49 5.95 -1.19
C LEU A 23 3.94 6.09 -0.73
N HIS A 24 4.32 7.32 -0.39
CA HIS A 24 5.57 7.63 0.28
C HIS A 24 5.22 8.44 1.53
N LEU A 25 5.45 7.84 2.70
CA LEU A 25 5.15 8.42 4.00
C LEU A 25 6.45 8.79 4.68
N LYS A 26 6.47 9.94 5.36
CA LYS A 26 7.56 10.27 6.28
C LYS A 26 7.46 9.41 7.53
N GLU A 27 8.57 9.28 8.26
CA GLU A 27 8.57 8.60 9.56
C GLU A 27 7.56 9.27 10.51
N GLY A 28 6.68 8.45 11.09
CA GLY A 28 5.60 8.90 11.98
C GLY A 28 4.38 9.49 11.26
N GLU A 29 4.39 9.62 9.94
CA GLU A 29 3.21 10.06 9.18
C GLU A 29 2.14 8.97 9.14
N THR A 30 0.89 9.37 9.36
CA THR A 30 -0.26 8.47 9.37
C THR A 30 -1.27 8.87 8.31
N ILE A 31 -1.96 7.87 7.77
CA ILE A 31 -3.11 8.09 6.90
C ILE A 31 -4.37 8.06 7.77
N ALA A 32 -5.24 9.06 7.61
CA ALA A 32 -6.48 9.13 8.38
C ALA A 32 -7.34 7.87 8.14
N PRO A 33 -8.01 7.34 9.19
CA PRO A 33 -8.88 6.18 9.07
C PRO A 33 -9.97 6.40 8.01
N HIS A 34 -10.16 5.42 7.13
CA HIS A 34 -11.19 5.45 6.09
C HIS A 34 -11.57 4.03 5.65
N ASN A 35 -12.68 3.93 4.91
CA ASN A 35 -13.23 2.66 4.45
C ASN A 35 -13.13 2.49 2.93
N HIS A 36 -13.07 1.24 2.48
CA HIS A 36 -13.14 0.86 1.06
C HIS A 36 -14.27 -0.15 0.79
N PRO A 37 -15.55 0.28 0.76
CA PRO A 37 -16.67 -0.62 0.54
C PRO A 37 -16.55 -1.38 -0.79
N GLY A 38 -16.73 -2.70 -0.75
CA GLY A 38 -16.73 -3.56 -1.94
C GLY A 38 -15.35 -3.77 -2.57
N ARG A 39 -14.25 -3.35 -1.92
CA ARG A 39 -12.90 -3.53 -2.44
C ARG A 39 -12.06 -4.39 -1.50
N ARG A 40 -11.19 -5.22 -2.09
CA ARG A 40 -10.11 -5.91 -1.37
C ARG A 40 -8.83 -5.13 -1.57
N ILE A 41 -8.18 -4.78 -0.47
CA ILE A 41 -6.95 -3.99 -0.49
C ILE A 41 -5.77 -4.90 -0.16
N PHE A 42 -4.68 -4.72 -0.90
CA PHE A 42 -3.43 -5.40 -0.66
C PHE A 42 -2.35 -4.34 -0.45
N PHE A 43 -1.62 -4.46 0.66
CA PHE A 43 -0.47 -3.62 0.94
C PHE A 43 0.80 -4.39 0.58
N THR A 44 1.73 -3.71 -0.11
CA THR A 44 3.08 -4.21 -0.35
C THR A 44 4.04 -3.14 0.10
N VAL A 45 4.85 -3.45 1.11
CA VAL A 45 5.90 -2.55 1.58
C VAL A 45 7.10 -2.73 0.68
N VAL A 46 7.53 -1.64 0.05
CA VAL A 46 8.70 -1.62 -0.84
C VAL A 46 9.97 -1.27 -0.07
N GLU A 47 9.85 -0.37 0.92
CA GLU A 47 10.92 0.08 1.79
C GLU A 47 10.35 0.44 3.18
N GLY A 48 11.13 0.22 4.23
CA GLY A 48 10.72 0.48 5.61
C GLY A 48 9.71 -0.53 6.16
N GLU A 49 8.90 -0.07 7.10
CA GLU A 49 7.86 -0.84 7.79
C GLU A 49 6.66 0.08 8.04
N VAL A 50 5.45 -0.49 8.03
CA VAL A 50 4.21 0.22 8.35
C VAL A 50 3.34 -0.64 9.27
N GLU A 51 2.57 0.00 10.14
CA GLU A 51 1.59 -0.68 10.98
C GLU A 51 0.17 -0.39 10.44
N VAL A 52 -0.65 -1.43 10.33
CA VAL A 52 -2.03 -1.34 9.86
C VAL A 52 -2.97 -1.63 11.01
N TYR A 53 -3.86 -0.68 11.30
CA TYR A 53 -4.91 -0.82 12.31
C TYR A 53 -6.24 -1.09 11.62
N LEU A 54 -6.92 -2.19 11.99
CA LEU A 54 -8.25 -2.53 11.49
C LEU A 54 -9.26 -2.44 12.64
N ASN A 55 -10.31 -1.65 12.42
CA ASN A 55 -11.40 -1.43 13.37
C ASN A 55 -10.96 -1.00 14.78
N GLU A 56 -9.75 -0.42 14.93
CA GLU A 56 -9.15 -0.06 16.22
C GLU A 56 -8.91 -1.25 17.18
N GLU A 57 -9.20 -2.48 16.74
CA GLU A 57 -9.11 -3.70 17.54
C GLU A 57 -7.93 -4.58 17.13
N GLU A 58 -7.57 -4.54 15.85
CA GLU A 58 -6.52 -5.39 15.28
C GLU A 58 -5.36 -4.54 14.79
N THR A 59 -4.14 -5.01 15.08
CA THR A 59 -2.90 -4.37 14.66
C THR A 59 -2.03 -5.37 13.90
N TYR A 60 -1.59 -4.98 12.70
CA TYR A 60 -0.77 -5.81 11.84
C TYR A 60 0.52 -5.09 11.42
N PRO A 61 1.71 -5.61 11.79
CA PRO A 61 2.96 -5.10 11.24
C PRO A 61 3.10 -5.57 9.79
N CYS A 62 3.36 -4.63 8.89
CA CYS A 62 3.67 -4.88 7.49
C CYS A 62 5.13 -4.50 7.24
N THR A 63 5.93 -5.50 6.89
CA THR A 63 7.35 -5.32 6.57
C THR A 63 7.64 -5.78 5.14
N LEU A 64 8.74 -5.29 4.58
CA LEU A 64 9.20 -5.72 3.26
C LEU A 64 9.40 -7.25 3.26
N LYS A 65 8.60 -7.96 2.46
CA LYS A 65 8.83 -9.38 2.19
C LYS A 65 9.79 -9.51 1.01
N LYS A 66 11.02 -9.91 1.29
CA LYS A 66 11.98 -10.30 0.25
C LYS A 66 11.54 -11.62 -0.37
N PHE A 67 10.99 -11.57 -1.57
CA PHE A 67 10.84 -12.75 -2.41
C PHE A 67 12.16 -12.96 -3.14
N TRP A 68 12.90 -14.01 -2.76
CA TRP A 68 14.01 -14.48 -3.57
C TRP A 68 13.43 -15.10 -4.83
N ILE A 69 13.71 -14.50 -5.99
CA ILE A 69 13.49 -15.11 -7.31
C ILE A 69 14.81 -15.75 -7.73
#